data_AF-A0A1J4ZSK5-F1
#
_entry.id   AF-A0A1J4ZSK5-F1
#
_cell.length_a   1.000
_cell.length_b   1.000
_cell.length_c   1.000
_cell.angle_alpha   90.00
_cell.angle_beta   90.00
_cell.angle_gamma   90.00
#
_symmetry.space_group_name_H-M   'P 1'
#
loop_
_entity.id
_entity.type
_entity.pdbx_description
1 polymer ?
#
loop_
_entity_poly.entity_id
_entity_poly.type
_entity_poly.pdbx_seq_one_letter_code
_entity_poly.pdbx_strand_id
1 'polypeptide(L)'
;MLVSAGSGVATLGIPGTPGVLPALAEQTLTAPYNDVPAIEAIFDRFGSEVACVIVEPVAGNMGCIPPEPGYLEALRRLCTAHGALLIFDEVMTGFRVALGGA
;
A
#
# COMPACT_ATOMS: atom_id res chain seq x y z
N MET A 1 -8.16 -2.19 -8.87
CA MET A 1 -6.89 -2.81 -8.45
C MET A 1 -6.50 -3.89 -9.47
N LEU A 2 -5.29 -3.80 -10.04
CA LEU A 2 -4.76 -4.73 -11.07
C LEU A 2 -4.56 -6.18 -10.56
N VAL A 3 -4.63 -6.36 -9.25
CA VAL A 3 -4.58 -7.65 -8.54
C VAL A 3 -5.78 -7.68 -7.59
N SER A 4 -6.86 -8.34 -7.99
CA SER A 4 -7.98 -8.63 -7.08
C SER A 4 -8.58 -9.98 -7.44
N ALA A 5 -7.96 -11.03 -6.93
CA ALA A 5 -8.68 -12.18 -6.41
C ALA A 5 -8.22 -12.34 -4.95
N GLY A 6 -9.04 -12.96 -4.09
CA GLY A 6 -8.97 -12.85 -2.62
C GLY A 6 -7.64 -13.20 -1.96
N SER A 7 -7.64 -13.23 -0.63
CA SER A 7 -6.45 -13.29 0.25
C SER A 7 -5.40 -14.39 -0.08
N GLY A 8 -5.76 -15.45 -0.81
CA GLY A 8 -4.82 -16.45 -1.33
C GLY A 8 -4.03 -16.04 -2.58
N VAL A 9 -4.57 -15.18 -3.43
CA VAL A 9 -3.97 -14.75 -4.71
C VAL A 9 -3.00 -13.58 -4.47
N ALA A 10 -3.30 -12.69 -3.53
CA ALA A 10 -2.46 -11.56 -3.16
C ALA A 10 -1.13 -11.98 -2.48
N THR A 11 -1.15 -13.06 -1.70
CA THR A 11 0.04 -13.58 -0.97
C THR A 11 1.00 -14.36 -1.89
N LEU A 12 0.49 -14.91 -3.00
CA LEU A 12 1.24 -15.75 -3.94
C LEU A 12 1.64 -15.03 -5.25
N GLY A 13 1.38 -13.72 -5.38
CA GLY A 13 1.73 -12.96 -6.58
C GLY A 13 1.03 -13.45 -7.85
N ILE A 14 -0.13 -14.12 -7.74
CA ILE A 14 -0.83 -14.65 -8.91
C ILE A 14 -1.54 -13.48 -9.61
N PRO A 15 -1.29 -13.21 -10.90
CA PRO A 15 -1.92 -12.08 -11.57
C PRO A 15 -3.44 -12.26 -11.65
N GLY A 16 -4.19 -11.28 -11.12
CA GLY A 16 -5.66 -11.27 -11.23
C GLY A 16 -6.19 -10.93 -12.63
N THR A 17 -5.30 -10.48 -13.53
CA THR A 17 -5.65 -10.00 -14.87
C THR A 17 -4.84 -10.76 -15.94
N PRO A 18 -5.50 -11.37 -16.96
CA PRO A 18 -4.80 -11.99 -18.07
C PRO A 18 -3.86 -11.00 -18.79
N GLY A 19 -2.68 -11.48 -19.18
CA GLY A 19 -1.67 -10.67 -19.89
C GLY A 19 -0.67 -9.95 -18.98
N VAL A 20 -0.87 -9.95 -17.66
CA VAL A 20 0.15 -9.52 -16.70
C VAL A 20 1.14 -10.67 -16.48
N LEU A 21 2.44 -10.38 -16.63
CA LEU A 21 3.49 -11.37 -16.39
C LEU A 21 3.55 -11.75 -14.91
N PRO A 22 3.65 -13.04 -14.55
CA PRO A 22 3.81 -13.48 -13.16
C PRO A 22 4.98 -12.78 -12.46
N ALA A 23 6.10 -12.64 -13.15
CA ALA A 23 7.28 -11.95 -12.64
C ALA A 23 7.01 -10.49 -12.22
N LEU A 24 6.02 -9.81 -12.81
CA LEU A 24 5.66 -8.45 -12.39
C LEU A 24 4.80 -8.46 -11.12
N ALA A 25 3.88 -9.41 -11.01
CA ALA A 25 3.04 -9.56 -9.83
C ALA A 25 3.86 -9.98 -8.59
N GLU A 26 4.91 -10.77 -8.77
CA GLU A 26 5.89 -11.13 -7.72
C GLU A 26 6.67 -9.93 -7.17
N GLN A 27 6.77 -8.82 -7.91
CA GLN A 27 7.43 -7.59 -7.46
C GLN A 27 6.49 -6.66 -6.67
N THR A 28 5.23 -7.06 -6.47
CA THR A 28 4.23 -6.26 -5.75
C THR A 28 3.85 -6.96 -4.46
N LEU A 29 4.19 -6.34 -3.32
CA LEU A 29 3.74 -6.78 -2.01
C LEU A 29 2.44 -6.05 -1.65
N THR A 30 1.50 -6.74 -1.00
CA THR A 30 0.22 -6.16 -0.58
C THR A 30 0.01 -6.38 0.91
N ALA A 31 -0.52 -5.38 1.59
CA ALA A 31 -0.97 -5.45 2.97
C ALA A 31 -2.40 -4.91 3.07
N PRO A 32 -3.20 -5.40 4.04
CA PRO A 32 -4.47 -4.79 4.35
C PRO A 32 -4.31 -3.33 4.80
N TYR A 33 -5.21 -2.47 4.35
CA TYR A 33 -5.28 -1.09 4.82
C TYR A 33 -5.61 -1.05 6.33
N ASN A 34 -5.05 -0.10 7.08
CA ASN A 34 -5.12 0.00 8.55
C ASN A 34 -4.49 -1.16 9.34
N ASP A 35 -3.77 -2.10 8.71
CA ASP A 35 -3.07 -3.20 9.41
C ASP A 35 -1.58 -2.89 9.56
N VAL A 36 -1.22 -2.15 10.61
CA VAL A 36 0.19 -1.82 10.91
C VAL A 36 1.04 -3.09 11.13
N PRO A 37 0.61 -4.09 11.92
CA PRO A 37 1.38 -5.33 12.09
C PRO A 37 1.71 -6.04 10.77
N ALA A 38 0.77 -6.10 9.82
CA ALA A 38 1.02 -6.71 8.51
C ALA A 38 2.11 -5.96 7.72
N ILE A 39 2.14 -4.63 7.82
CA ILE A 39 3.14 -3.81 7.12
C ILE A 39 4.50 -3.92 7.79
N GLU A 40 4.55 -3.93 9.13
CA GLU A 40 5.78 -4.18 9.88
C GLU A 40 6.37 -5.55 9.50
N ALA A 41 5.55 -6.60 9.42
CA ALA A 41 6.01 -7.92 8.98
C ALA A 41 6.58 -7.94 7.55
N ILE A 42 6.05 -7.11 6.64
CA ILE A 42 6.60 -6.95 5.29
C ILE A 42 7.96 -6.27 5.34
N PHE A 43 8.11 -5.18 6.09
CA PHE A 43 9.38 -4.46 6.21
C PHE A 43 10.45 -5.28 6.96
N ASP A 44 10.06 -6.08 7.94
CA ASP A 44 10.96 -7.01 8.62
C ASP A 44 11.55 -8.04 7.66
N ARG A 45 10.73 -8.53 6.71
CA ARG A 45 11.13 -9.58 5.77
C ARG A 45 11.82 -9.04 4.51
N PHE A 46 11.39 -7.90 3.99
CA PHE A 46 11.77 -7.40 2.67
C PHE A 46 12.28 -5.95 2.69
N GLY A 47 12.46 -5.33 3.86
CA GLY A 47 12.60 -3.88 3.97
C GLY A 47 13.73 -3.27 3.13
N SER A 48 14.85 -3.97 2.94
CA SER A 48 15.95 -3.51 2.08
C SER A 48 15.65 -3.59 0.57
N GLU A 49 14.63 -4.35 0.18
CA GLU A 49 14.20 -4.57 -1.20
C GLU A 49 12.97 -3.73 -1.58
N VAL A 50 12.28 -3.15 -0.58
CA VAL A 50 11.11 -2.29 -0.80
C VAL A 50 11.56 -0.94 -1.37
N ALA A 51 11.32 -0.72 -2.65
CA ALA A 51 11.59 0.58 -3.29
C ALA A 51 10.62 1.68 -2.82
N CYS A 52 9.33 1.35 -2.66
CA CYS A 52 8.31 2.30 -2.24
C CYS A 52 7.08 1.63 -1.62
N VAL A 53 6.31 2.44 -0.88
CA VAL A 53 4.93 2.17 -0.48
C VAL A 53 4.04 3.20 -1.18
N ILE A 54 3.01 2.74 -1.88
CA ILE A 54 1.96 3.59 -2.46
C ILE A 54 0.64 3.34 -1.74
N VAL A 55 -0.05 4.42 -1.35
CA VAL A 55 -1.28 4.33 -0.55
C VAL A 55 -2.21 5.50 -0.85
N GLU A 56 -3.52 5.26 -0.90
CA GLU A 56 -4.54 6.30 -0.77
C GLU A 56 -4.63 6.72 0.71
N PRO A 57 -4.30 7.97 1.10
CA PRO A 57 -4.24 8.35 2.52
C PRO A 57 -5.59 8.28 3.23
N VAL A 58 -6.66 8.44 2.46
CA VAL A 58 -8.02 8.03 2.81
C VAL A 58 -8.46 7.13 1.67
N ALA A 59 -8.65 5.83 1.94
CA ALA A 59 -9.10 4.91 0.91
C ALA A 59 -10.49 5.35 0.42
N GLY A 60 -10.64 5.53 -0.89
CA GLY A 60 -11.88 5.95 -1.54
C GLY A 60 -12.41 4.91 -2.53
N ASN A 61 -11.52 4.12 -3.16
CA ASN A 61 -11.91 3.13 -4.17
C ASN A 61 -12.63 1.89 -3.61
N MET A 62 -12.62 1.70 -2.28
CA MET A 62 -13.33 0.62 -1.58
C MET A 62 -14.43 1.14 -0.64
N GLY A 63 -14.92 2.37 -0.91
CA GLY A 63 -15.70 3.17 0.04
C GLY A 63 -14.81 4.20 0.73
N CYS A 64 -15.39 5.11 1.51
CA CYS A 64 -14.63 6.11 2.28
C CYS A 64 -14.18 5.51 3.61
N ILE A 65 -12.91 5.09 3.69
CA ILE A 65 -12.31 4.49 4.88
C ILE A 65 -11.14 5.37 5.35
N PRO A 66 -11.33 6.18 6.41
CA PRO A 66 -10.26 6.97 7.00
C PRO A 66 -9.13 6.09 7.57
N PRO A 67 -7.89 6.61 7.64
CA PRO A 67 -6.81 5.92 8.31
C PRO A 67 -7.10 5.83 9.81
N GLU A 68 -6.76 4.69 10.42
CA GLU A 68 -6.73 4.57 11.87
C GLU A 68 -5.60 5.45 12.45
N PRO A 69 -5.77 5.98 13.68
CA PRO A 69 -4.73 6.79 14.31
C PRO A 69 -3.37 6.08 14.33
N GLY A 70 -2.34 6.75 13.83
CA GLY A 70 -0.98 6.20 13.79
C GLY A 70 -0.65 5.36 12.56
N TYR A 71 -1.62 5.04 11.70
CA TYR A 71 -1.37 4.22 10.50
C TYR A 71 -0.44 4.92 9.51
N LEU A 72 -0.77 6.15 9.09
CA LEU A 72 0.04 6.91 8.14
C LEU A 72 1.41 7.28 8.72
N GLU A 73 1.47 7.55 10.02
CA GLU A 73 2.72 7.80 10.75
C GLU A 73 3.61 6.54 10.80
N ALA A 74 3.01 5.35 10.93
CA ALA A 74 3.74 4.09 10.84
C ALA A 74 4.32 3.88 9.45
N LEU A 75 3.55 4.13 8.39
CA LEU A 75 4.06 4.09 7.01
C LEU A 75 5.24 5.03 6.82
N ARG A 76 5.11 6.28 7.30
CA ARG A 76 6.17 7.29 7.23
C ARG A 76 7.43 6.83 7.96
N ARG A 77 7.28 6.32 9.18
CA ARG A 77 8.39 5.82 10.00
C ARG A 77 9.13 4.66 9.30
N LEU A 78 8.39 3.65 8.85
CA LEU A 78 8.96 2.48 8.19
C LEU A 78 9.67 2.84 6.88
N CYS A 79 9.02 3.63 6.02
CA CYS A 79 9.64 4.07 4.77
C CYS A 79 10.93 4.86 5.02
N THR A 80 10.95 5.76 6.00
CA THR A 80 12.16 6.50 6.36
C THR A 80 13.26 5.58 6.92
N ALA A 81 12.91 4.64 7.79
CA ALA A 81 13.87 3.72 8.41
C ALA A 81 14.56 2.81 7.39
N HIS A 82 13.86 2.43 6.33
CA HIS A 82 14.35 1.50 5.30
C HIS A 82 14.79 2.18 3.99
N GLY A 83 14.69 3.51 3.90
CA GLY A 83 15.04 4.25 2.68
C GLY A 83 14.05 4.09 1.52
N ALA A 84 12.84 3.59 1.80
CA ALA A 84 11.77 3.48 0.81
C ALA A 84 11.05 4.81 0.60
N LEU A 85 10.53 5.04 -0.61
CA LEU A 85 9.67 6.19 -0.89
C LEU A 85 8.25 5.93 -0.34
N LEU A 86 7.67 6.93 0.31
CA LEU A 86 6.24 6.93 0.64
C LEU A 86 5.51 7.80 -0.38
N ILE A 87 4.61 7.19 -1.13
CA ILE A 87 3.81 7.84 -2.19
C ILE A 87 2.36 7.90 -1.70
N PHE A 88 1.87 9.11 -1.46
CA PHE A 88 0.44 9.34 -1.23
C PHE A 88 -0.25 9.58 -2.57
N ASP A 89 -1.14 8.64 -2.94
CA ASP A 89 -2.04 8.79 -4.08
C ASP A 89 -3.20 9.69 -3.68
N GLU A 90 -3.03 10.98 -3.94
CA GLU A 90 -4.00 12.02 -3.64
C GLU A 90 -4.85 12.42 -4.83
N VAL A 91 -5.03 11.54 -5.83
CA VAL A 91 -5.91 11.83 -6.97
C VAL A 91 -7.33 12.18 -6.50
N MET A 92 -7.82 11.52 -5.44
CA MET A 92 -9.13 11.82 -4.85
C MET A 92 -9.08 12.80 -3.67
N THR A 93 -8.07 12.70 -2.80
CA THR A 93 -7.99 13.46 -1.54
C THR A 93 -7.38 14.85 -1.69
N GLY A 94 -6.54 15.06 -2.71
CA GLY A 94 -5.86 16.33 -2.96
C GLY A 94 -6.84 17.48 -3.17
N PHE A 95 -6.68 18.55 -2.39
CA PHE A 95 -7.60 19.71 -2.36
C PHE A 95 -9.06 19.37 -2.02
N ARG A 96 -9.35 18.12 -1.62
CA ARG A 96 -10.69 17.64 -1.31
C ARG A 96 -10.91 17.54 0.19
N VAL A 97 -10.01 16.87 0.90
CA VAL A 97 -10.14 16.67 2.35
C VAL A 97 -9.68 17.92 3.11
N ALA A 98 -8.65 18.59 2.61
CA ALA A 98 -8.21 19.92 3.01
C ALA A 98 -7.48 20.60 1.84
N LEU A 99 -7.16 21.90 1.96
CA LEU A 99 -6.38 22.63 0.96
C LEU A 99 -5.00 21.98 0.71
N GLY A 100 -4.43 21.32 1.71
CA GLY A 100 -3.12 20.65 1.62
C GLY A 100 -3.16 19.19 1.17
N GLY A 101 -4.34 18.62 0.90
CA GLY A 101 -4.48 17.15 0.84
C GLY A 101 -4.69 16.54 2.22
N ALA A 102 -4.47 15.23 2.32
CA ALA A 102 -4.68 14.42 3.53
C ALA A 102 -3.53 14.49 4.52
#